data_AF-A0A1G2UX58-F1
#
_entry.id   AF-A0A1G2UX58-F1
#
_cell.length_a   1.000
_cell.length_b   1.000
_cell.length_c   1.000
_cell.angle_alpha   90.00
_cell.angle_beta   90.00
_cell.angle_gamma   90.00
#
_symmetry.space_group_name_H-M   'P 1'
#
loop_
_entity.id
_entity.type
_entity.pdbx_description
1 polymer ?
#
loop_
_entity_poly.entity_id
_entity_poly.type
_entity_poly.pdbx_seq_one_letter_code
_entity_poly.pdbx_strand_id
1 'polypeptide(L)'
;MNRFKIQDSRLNDRVGQVGFRNGIMVLIILTTYFLLPTPMLAQTEYTLLAPLPLDKSGCTGSANEVCKVDAKKYIEGFFTLMIAIAGGLAVLVIIFGGIKYMSTDAFSGKSEAKQTIEHAIWGLLLAISAWLILNTINPNLVKFNFNVATQPIPAVTGTGAPACSTCVTFASLGIPTSGDAVGASIAPYFGDKLVLLNNGLRLNNIAWSVTEGYPPSVTHVSACHNSGTCVDANIANPSAANINKFFTVAAGANLAASYEVLTDAARQTLINAGVNPLIIRVNAAASGPHFHVK
;
A
#
# COMPACT_ATOMS: atom_id res chain seq x y z
N MET A 1 -8.80 -15.11 72.87
CA MET A 1 -9.89 -15.06 71.87
C MET A 1 -9.27 -14.95 70.48
N ASN A 2 -9.19 -16.08 69.77
CA ASN A 2 -8.63 -16.21 68.41
C ASN A 2 -9.67 -15.79 67.35
N ARG A 3 -9.73 -14.51 66.98
CA ARG A 3 -10.47 -14.09 65.79
C ARG A 3 -9.80 -12.89 65.13
N PHE A 4 -8.84 -13.10 64.23
CA PHE A 4 -8.59 -12.11 63.17
C PHE A 4 -7.84 -12.60 61.91
N LYS A 5 -7.44 -13.87 61.79
CA LYS A 5 -6.52 -14.31 60.71
C LYS A 5 -7.16 -15.07 59.52
N ILE A 6 -8.48 -15.00 59.33
CA ILE A 6 -9.19 -15.81 58.29
C ILE A 6 -9.69 -14.97 57.10
N GLN A 7 -9.65 -13.64 57.14
CA GLN A 7 -10.21 -12.79 56.07
C GLN A 7 -9.25 -12.43 54.92
N ASP A 8 -7.93 -12.60 55.09
CA ASP A 8 -6.94 -12.10 54.13
C ASP A 8 -6.59 -13.11 53.01
N SER A 9 -6.56 -14.41 53.31
CA SER A 9 -6.22 -15.44 52.32
C SER A 9 -7.22 -15.50 51.15
N ARG A 10 -8.51 -15.29 51.41
CA ARG A 10 -9.56 -15.30 50.37
C ARG A 10 -9.51 -14.08 49.45
N LEU A 11 -8.92 -12.97 49.86
CA LEU A 11 -8.75 -11.79 49.02
C LEU A 11 -7.57 -11.97 48.06
N ASN A 12 -6.46 -12.54 48.55
CA ASN A 12 -5.28 -12.82 47.72
C ASN A 12 -5.57 -13.84 46.60
N ASP A 13 -6.37 -14.88 46.89
CA ASP A 13 -6.81 -15.87 45.88
C ASP A 13 -7.71 -15.25 44.80
N ARG A 14 -8.56 -14.27 45.18
CA ARG A 14 -9.45 -13.56 44.24
C ARG A 14 -8.69 -12.59 43.35
N VAL A 15 -7.68 -11.89 43.87
CA VAL A 15 -6.82 -10.98 43.08
C VAL A 15 -5.99 -11.77 42.07
N GLY A 16 -5.44 -12.93 42.46
CA GLY A 16 -4.71 -13.83 41.55
C GLY A 16 -5.56 -14.40 40.42
N GLN A 17 -6.80 -14.82 40.70
CA GLN A 17 -7.73 -15.31 39.67
C GLN A 17 -8.18 -14.21 38.68
N VAL A 18 -8.34 -12.97 39.14
CA VAL A 18 -8.72 -11.83 38.28
C VAL A 18 -7.56 -11.40 37.38
N GLY A 19 -6.33 -11.34 37.90
CA GLY A 19 -5.13 -11.04 37.10
C GLY A 19 -4.86 -12.08 36.01
N PHE A 20 -5.02 -13.37 36.33
CA PHE A 20 -4.83 -14.47 35.38
C PHE A 20 -5.91 -14.49 34.28
N ARG A 21 -7.18 -14.25 34.62
CA ARG A 21 -8.28 -14.15 33.64
C ARG A 21 -8.12 -12.97 32.69
N ASN A 22 -7.69 -11.82 33.20
CA ASN A 22 -7.48 -10.63 32.39
C ASN A 22 -6.25 -10.78 31.47
N GLY A 23 -5.18 -11.43 31.94
CA GLY A 23 -4.00 -11.73 31.12
C GLY A 23 -4.30 -12.67 29.95
N ILE A 24 -5.09 -13.74 30.19
CA ILE A 24 -5.50 -14.68 29.13
C ILE A 24 -6.39 -13.99 28.09
N MET A 25 -7.33 -13.13 28.51
CA MET A 25 -8.15 -12.38 27.56
C MET A 25 -7.31 -11.42 26.70
N VAL A 26 -6.33 -10.72 27.28
CA VAL A 26 -5.44 -9.82 26.52
C VAL A 26 -4.58 -10.60 25.52
N LEU A 27 -4.08 -11.78 25.89
CA LEU A 27 -3.30 -12.65 25.02
C LEU A 27 -4.14 -13.22 23.86
N ILE A 28 -5.40 -13.59 24.12
CA ILE A 28 -6.34 -14.06 23.09
C ILE A 28 -6.69 -12.92 22.13
N ILE A 29 -6.94 -11.71 22.64
CA ILE A 29 -7.23 -10.55 21.78
C ILE A 29 -6.02 -10.19 20.89
N LEU A 30 -4.80 -10.17 21.44
CA LEU A 30 -3.58 -9.92 20.65
C LEU A 30 -3.32 -10.99 19.58
N THR A 31 -3.57 -12.25 19.89
CA THR A 31 -3.35 -13.36 18.94
C THR A 31 -4.43 -13.41 17.86
N THR A 32 -5.69 -13.10 18.18
CA THR A 32 -6.77 -12.99 17.18
C THR A 32 -6.60 -11.81 16.22
N TYR A 33 -5.99 -10.70 16.67
CA TYR A 33 -5.68 -9.57 15.80
C TYR A 33 -4.57 -9.88 14.79
N PHE A 34 -3.65 -10.80 15.12
CA PHE A 34 -2.56 -11.23 14.23
C PHE A 34 -3.01 -12.25 13.15
N LEU A 35 -4.18 -12.88 13.33
CA LEU A 35 -4.71 -13.91 12.42
C LEU A 35 -5.76 -13.39 11.41
N LEU A 36 -6.11 -12.11 11.44
CA LEU A 36 -6.99 -11.51 10.44
C LEU A 36 -6.18 -11.24 9.16
N PRO A 37 -6.47 -11.89 8.02
CA PRO A 37 -5.81 -11.58 6.77
C PRO A 37 -6.25 -10.18 6.32
N THR A 38 -5.41 -9.18 6.52
CA THR A 38 -5.61 -7.88 5.91
C THR A 38 -5.41 -8.02 4.41
N PRO A 39 -6.34 -7.52 3.56
CA PRO A 39 -6.10 -7.47 2.13
C PRO A 39 -4.95 -6.49 1.88
N MET A 40 -3.76 -7.02 1.60
CA MET A 40 -2.63 -6.22 1.12
C MET A 40 -2.92 -5.80 -0.33
N LEU A 41 -3.32 -4.55 -0.52
CA LEU A 41 -3.26 -3.92 -1.84
C LEU A 41 -1.77 -3.63 -2.13
N ALA A 42 -1.15 -4.51 -2.91
CA ALA A 42 0.23 -4.33 -3.35
C ALA A 42 0.29 -3.17 -4.37
N GLN A 43 0.60 -1.96 -3.91
CA GLN A 43 1.06 -0.89 -4.80
C GLN A 43 2.52 -1.13 -5.13
N THR A 44 2.83 -1.32 -6.42
CA THR A 44 4.21 -1.52 -6.91
C THR A 44 4.95 -0.21 -7.16
N GLU A 45 4.21 0.91 -7.20
CA GLU A 45 4.75 2.26 -7.34
C GLU A 45 4.24 3.13 -6.20
N TYR A 46 5.14 3.81 -5.49
CA TYR A 46 4.77 4.90 -4.57
C TYR A 46 5.52 6.18 -4.95
N THR A 47 4.87 7.29 -4.68
CA THR A 47 5.45 8.63 -4.83
C THR A 47 6.13 9.02 -3.53
N LEU A 48 7.42 9.31 -3.60
CA LEU A 48 8.16 9.81 -2.45
C LEU A 48 7.83 11.28 -2.16
N LEU A 49 7.61 11.61 -0.88
CA LEU A 49 7.56 13.00 -0.43
C LEU A 49 8.95 13.65 -0.42
N ALA A 50 10.00 12.84 -0.26
CA ALA A 50 11.39 13.26 -0.38
C ALA A 50 12.25 12.11 -0.92
N PRO A 51 13.11 12.36 -1.93
CA PRO A 51 14.04 11.36 -2.45
C PRO A 51 15.13 11.02 -1.42
N LEU A 52 15.64 9.78 -1.45
CA LEU A 52 16.78 9.40 -0.61
C LEU A 52 18.08 9.99 -1.21
N PRO A 53 18.96 10.59 -0.39
CA PRO A 53 20.31 10.88 -0.83
C PRO A 53 21.04 9.56 -1.10
N LEU A 54 21.72 9.45 -2.25
CA LEU A 54 22.39 8.23 -2.74
C LEU A 54 21.45 7.14 -3.26
N ASP A 55 20.31 7.51 -3.81
CA ASP A 55 19.45 6.55 -4.49
C ASP A 55 20.12 5.95 -5.75
N LYS A 56 19.86 4.67 -6.02
CA LYS A 56 20.15 4.03 -7.33
C LYS A 56 18.90 4.01 -8.20
N SER A 57 17.88 4.77 -7.82
CA SER A 57 16.61 4.86 -8.54
C SER A 57 16.66 5.85 -9.69
N GLY A 58 17.63 6.76 -9.70
CA GLY A 58 17.81 7.75 -10.76
C GLY A 58 17.01 9.03 -10.54
N CYS A 59 16.47 9.23 -9.33
CA CYS A 59 15.75 10.47 -9.03
C CYS A 59 16.76 11.56 -8.68
N THR A 60 16.82 12.61 -9.50
CA THR A 60 17.85 13.66 -9.39
C THR A 60 17.49 14.78 -8.41
N GLY A 61 16.42 14.61 -7.61
CA GLY A 61 16.00 15.60 -6.62
C GLY A 61 15.52 16.92 -7.21
N SER A 62 15.13 16.95 -8.50
CA SER A 62 14.57 18.14 -9.13
C SER A 62 13.19 18.45 -8.56
N ALA A 63 12.96 19.72 -8.19
CA ALA A 63 11.75 20.20 -7.50
C ALA A 63 10.44 19.96 -8.28
N ASN A 64 10.51 19.56 -9.55
CA ASN A 64 9.37 19.31 -10.42
C ASN A 64 9.24 17.84 -10.85
N GLU A 65 10.01 16.92 -10.27
CA GLU A 65 9.98 15.50 -10.65
C GLU A 65 9.15 14.69 -9.66
N VAL A 66 8.01 14.14 -10.10
CA VAL A 66 7.27 13.12 -9.35
C VAL A 66 8.09 11.83 -9.39
N CYS A 67 9.00 11.68 -8.43
CA CYS A 67 9.85 10.49 -8.29
C CYS A 67 8.98 9.29 -7.90
N LYS A 68 8.71 8.45 -8.90
CA LYS A 68 8.12 7.13 -8.70
C LYS A 68 9.24 6.12 -8.52
N VAL A 69 9.22 5.44 -7.39
CA VAL A 69 10.19 4.41 -7.06
C VAL A 69 9.49 3.13 -6.65
N ASP A 70 10.11 2.01 -7.00
CA ASP A 70 9.73 0.68 -6.57
C ASP A 70 10.26 0.44 -5.16
N ALA A 71 9.50 -0.29 -4.35
CA ALA A 71 9.82 -0.59 -2.95
C ALA A 71 11.16 -1.30 -2.84
N LYS A 72 11.46 -2.16 -3.82
CA LYS A 72 12.76 -2.80 -3.96
C LYS A 72 13.90 -1.77 -3.98
N LYS A 73 13.84 -0.79 -4.89
CA LYS A 73 14.93 0.16 -5.11
C LYS A 73 15.15 1.06 -3.89
N TYR A 74 14.08 1.42 -3.20
CA TYR A 74 14.17 2.26 -2.01
C TYR A 74 14.64 1.52 -0.77
N ILE A 75 14.16 0.29 -0.54
CA ILE A 75 14.67 -0.53 0.57
C ILE A 75 16.17 -0.81 0.36
N GLU A 76 16.58 -1.17 -0.86
CA GLU A 76 18.00 -1.33 -1.21
C GLU A 76 18.81 -0.04 -0.97
N GLY A 77 18.28 1.11 -1.41
CA GLY A 77 18.90 2.41 -1.19
C GLY A 77 19.02 2.77 0.30
N PHE A 78 17.97 2.54 1.08
CA PHE A 78 17.93 2.81 2.51
C PHE A 78 18.98 2.01 3.29
N PHE A 79 19.07 0.69 3.05
CA PHE A 79 20.09 -0.14 3.71
C PHE A 79 21.51 0.28 3.31
N THR A 80 21.73 0.63 2.03
CA THR A 80 23.03 1.13 1.57
C THR A 80 23.39 2.46 2.24
N LEU A 81 22.43 3.38 2.37
CA LEU A 81 22.62 4.66 3.02
C LEU A 81 22.96 4.49 4.52
N MET A 82 22.28 3.59 5.23
CA MET A 82 22.54 3.33 6.64
C MET A 82 23.95 2.76 6.87
N ILE A 83 24.42 1.86 6.00
CA ILE A 83 25.79 1.32 6.08
C ILE A 83 26.82 2.42 5.76
N ALA A 84 26.55 3.28 4.77
CA ALA A 84 27.43 4.39 4.43
C ALA A 84 27.55 5.40 5.59
N ILE A 85 26.42 5.75 6.23
CA ILE A 85 26.39 6.62 7.41
C ILE A 85 27.15 5.98 8.57
N ALA A 86 26.92 4.70 8.84
CA ALA A 86 27.62 3.97 9.91
C ALA A 86 29.14 3.97 9.69
N GLY A 87 29.60 3.73 8.45
CA GLY A 87 31.02 3.80 8.10
C GLY A 87 31.60 5.20 8.27
N GLY A 88 30.90 6.23 7.79
CA GLY A 88 31.34 7.62 7.94
C GLY A 88 31.46 8.07 9.40
N LEU A 89 30.46 7.74 10.22
CA LEU A 89 30.47 8.02 11.66
C LEU A 89 31.59 7.25 12.38
N ALA A 90 31.81 5.99 12.03
CA ALA A 90 32.90 5.20 12.61
C ALA A 90 34.26 5.87 12.39
N VAL A 91 34.54 6.38 11.18
CA VAL A 91 35.79 7.10 10.88
C VAL A 91 35.93 8.35 11.76
N LEU A 92 34.87 9.15 11.90
CA LEU A 92 34.91 10.37 12.73
C LEU A 92 35.18 10.05 14.21
N VAL A 93 34.53 9.01 14.75
CA VAL A 93 34.73 8.58 16.14
C VAL A 93 36.13 8.03 16.37
N ILE A 94 36.68 7.27 15.40
CA ILE A 94 38.06 6.76 15.46
C ILE A 94 39.06 7.92 15.44
N ILE A 95 38.87 8.93 14.58
CA ILE A 95 39.74 10.12 14.55
C ILE A 95 39.69 10.85 15.89
N PHE A 96 38.48 11.08 16.43
CA PHE A 96 38.30 11.73 17.72
C PHE A 96 38.97 10.95 18.87
N GLY A 97 38.79 9.63 18.92
CA GLY A 97 39.45 8.76 19.88
C GLY A 97 40.97 8.76 19.72
N GLY A 98 41.48 8.77 18.49
CA GLY A 98 42.91 8.85 18.19
C GLY A 98 43.54 10.16 18.69
N ILE A 99 42.90 11.30 18.40
CA ILE A 99 43.33 12.61 18.92
C ILE A 99 43.31 12.59 20.45
N LYS A 100 42.23 12.14 21.07
CA LYS A 100 42.11 12.04 22.53
C LYS A 100 43.22 11.18 23.14
N TYR A 101 43.59 10.08 22.51
CA TYR A 101 44.67 9.21 22.97
C TYR A 101 46.05 9.88 22.94
N MET A 102 46.31 10.67 21.90
CA MET A 102 47.57 11.40 21.73
C MET A 102 47.66 12.63 22.64
N SER A 103 46.55 13.30 22.91
CA SER A 103 46.51 14.55 23.67
C SER A 103 46.40 14.38 25.19
N THR A 104 46.28 13.15 25.70
CA THR A 104 46.13 12.90 27.15
C THR A 104 47.32 12.12 27.73
N ASP A 105 47.86 12.62 28.84
CA ASP A 105 48.94 11.96 29.60
C ASP A 105 48.39 11.08 30.74
N ALA A 106 47.11 11.25 31.09
CA ALA A 106 46.46 10.46 32.13
C ALA A 106 46.17 9.04 31.63
N PHE A 107 46.53 8.02 32.42
CA PHE A 107 46.22 6.61 32.13
C PHE A 107 44.71 6.37 31.90
N SER A 108 43.86 7.02 32.70
CA SER A 108 42.40 6.95 32.55
C SER A 108 41.93 7.53 31.20
N GLY A 109 42.47 8.68 30.78
CA GLY A 109 42.15 9.30 29.48
C GLY A 109 42.55 8.43 28.30
N LYS A 110 43.72 7.77 28.37
CA LYS A 110 44.17 6.81 27.35
C LYS A 110 43.27 5.58 27.29
N SER A 111 42.84 5.06 28.44
CA SER A 111 41.91 3.93 28.51
C SER A 111 40.55 4.27 27.90
N GLU A 112 40.02 5.45 28.21
CA GLU A 112 38.73 5.91 27.68
C GLU A 112 38.78 6.16 26.16
N ALA A 113 39.90 6.71 25.66
CA ALA A 113 40.12 6.88 24.24
C ALA A 113 40.18 5.53 23.50
N LYS A 114 40.87 4.53 24.06
CA LYS A 114 40.88 3.16 23.53
C LYS A 114 39.48 2.56 23.48
N GLN A 115 38.74 2.69 24.58
CA GLN A 115 37.37 2.19 24.66
C GLN A 115 36.45 2.85 23.60
N THR A 116 36.63 4.15 23.35
CA THR A 116 35.90 4.89 22.31
C THR A 116 36.18 4.33 20.91
N ILE A 117 37.45 4.05 20.60
CA ILE A 117 37.86 3.43 19.33
C ILE A 117 37.30 2.01 19.23
N GLU A 118 37.40 1.22 20.30
CA GLU A 118 36.87 -0.16 20.35
C GLU A 118 35.36 -0.18 20.10
N HIS A 119 34.59 0.72 20.71
CA HIS A 119 33.14 0.81 20.48
C HIS A 119 32.80 1.14 19.03
N ALA A 120 33.56 2.03 18.39
CA ALA A 120 33.39 2.33 16.97
C ALA A 120 33.69 1.10 16.08
N ILE A 121 34.76 0.36 16.40
CA ILE A 121 35.13 -0.86 15.69
C ILE A 121 34.06 -1.95 15.88
N TRP A 122 33.60 -2.18 17.11
CA TRP A 122 32.56 -3.17 17.40
C TRP A 122 31.23 -2.81 16.74
N GLY A 123 30.85 -1.53 16.72
CA GLY A 123 29.65 -1.07 16.01
C GLY A 123 29.72 -1.32 14.51
N LEU A 124 30.86 -0.98 13.88
CA LEU A 124 31.07 -1.25 12.46
C LEU A 124 31.12 -2.76 12.15
N LEU A 125 31.79 -3.53 13.01
CA LEU A 125 31.88 -4.98 12.88
C LEU A 125 30.49 -5.62 13.00
N LEU A 126 29.64 -5.15 13.91
CA LEU A 126 28.27 -5.63 14.06
C LEU A 126 27.45 -5.35 12.78
N ALA A 127 27.55 -4.14 12.22
CA ALA A 127 26.86 -3.79 10.98
C ALA A 127 27.30 -4.68 9.79
N ILE A 128 28.61 -4.87 9.62
CA ILE A 128 29.15 -5.74 8.56
C ILE A 128 28.79 -7.21 8.81
N SER A 129 28.85 -7.66 10.07
CA SER A 129 28.52 -9.04 10.44
C SER A 129 27.05 -9.36 10.21
N ALA A 130 26.13 -8.41 10.46
CA ALA A 130 24.72 -8.59 10.17
C ALA A 130 24.50 -8.84 8.66
N TRP A 131 25.15 -8.03 7.80
CA TRP A 131 25.11 -8.26 6.36
C TRP A 131 25.76 -9.59 5.96
N LEU A 132 26.93 -9.91 6.55
CA LEU A 132 27.67 -11.13 6.25
C LEU A 132 26.87 -12.39 6.61
N ILE A 133 26.28 -12.46 7.80
CA ILE A 133 25.46 -13.59 8.24
C ILE A 133 24.29 -13.80 7.30
N LEU A 134 23.54 -12.74 6.96
CA LEU A 134 22.43 -12.83 6.02
C LEU A 134 22.90 -13.32 4.65
N ASN A 135 24.00 -12.77 4.14
CA ASN A 135 24.55 -13.13 2.84
C ASN A 135 25.13 -14.56 2.80
N THR A 136 25.69 -15.05 3.92
CA THR A 136 26.24 -16.41 4.04
C THR A 136 25.14 -17.46 4.16
N ILE A 137 24.09 -17.21 4.95
CA ILE A 137 22.97 -18.16 5.08
C ILE A 137 22.22 -18.26 3.76
N ASN A 138 21.89 -17.11 3.16
CA ASN A 138 21.26 -17.07 1.86
C ASN A 138 21.46 -15.68 1.21
N PRO A 139 22.22 -15.58 0.11
CA PRO A 139 22.46 -14.29 -0.55
C PRO A 139 21.17 -13.65 -1.09
N ASN A 140 20.06 -14.38 -1.15
CA ASN A 140 18.75 -13.83 -1.50
C ASN A 140 18.09 -13.05 -0.35
N LEU A 141 18.58 -13.13 0.88
CA LEU A 141 18.07 -12.34 2.01
C LEU A 141 18.56 -10.89 1.98
N VAL A 142 19.70 -10.65 1.34
CA VAL A 142 20.23 -9.30 1.08
C VAL A 142 19.91 -8.81 -0.33
N LYS A 143 19.32 -9.65 -1.18
CA LYS A 143 18.76 -9.28 -2.48
C LYS A 143 17.25 -9.13 -2.32
N PHE A 144 16.76 -7.91 -2.29
CA PHE A 144 15.34 -7.64 -2.18
C PHE A 144 14.63 -7.91 -3.52
N ASN A 145 14.45 -9.17 -3.90
CA ASN A 145 13.70 -9.54 -5.09
C ASN A 145 12.21 -9.71 -4.75
N PHE A 146 11.51 -8.59 -4.61
CA PHE A 146 10.04 -8.57 -4.55
C PHE A 146 9.44 -8.74 -5.95
N ASN A 147 9.92 -9.73 -6.71
CA ASN A 147 9.18 -10.21 -7.85
C ASN A 147 8.06 -11.11 -7.32
N VAL A 148 7.00 -10.48 -6.82
CA VAL A 148 5.71 -11.15 -6.83
C VAL A 148 5.44 -11.36 -8.30
N ALA A 149 5.55 -12.60 -8.76
CA ALA A 149 5.14 -12.94 -10.11
C ALA A 149 3.75 -12.33 -10.27
N THR A 150 3.65 -11.29 -11.10
CA THR A 150 2.36 -10.95 -11.67
C THR A 150 1.91 -12.26 -12.25
N GLN A 151 0.87 -12.86 -11.65
CA GLN A 151 0.17 -13.90 -12.36
C GLN A 151 -0.16 -13.24 -13.68
N PRO A 152 0.37 -13.74 -14.80
CA PRO A 152 0.01 -13.17 -16.08
C PRO A 152 -1.50 -13.34 -16.11
N ILE A 153 -2.23 -12.23 -15.96
CA ILE A 153 -3.46 -12.13 -16.72
C ILE A 153 -2.95 -12.30 -18.14
N PRO A 154 -3.34 -13.39 -18.84
CA PRO A 154 -2.76 -13.72 -20.13
C PRO A 154 -2.65 -12.43 -20.95
N ALA A 155 -1.41 -12.01 -21.21
CA ALA A 155 -1.19 -10.89 -22.10
C ALA A 155 -1.72 -11.37 -23.45
N VAL A 156 -2.94 -10.95 -23.78
CA VAL A 156 -3.47 -11.20 -25.11
C VAL A 156 -2.69 -10.28 -26.04
N THR A 157 -1.53 -10.76 -26.47
CA THR A 157 -0.87 -10.29 -27.66
C THR A 157 -1.72 -10.75 -28.85
N GLY A 158 -2.73 -9.94 -29.17
CA GLY A 158 -3.54 -10.08 -30.37
C GLY A 158 -3.64 -8.72 -31.05
N THR A 159 -2.89 -8.54 -32.13
CA THR A 159 -3.13 -7.53 -33.18
C THR A 159 -4.41 -7.89 -33.96
N GLY A 160 -5.51 -7.94 -33.22
CA GLY A 160 -6.79 -8.50 -33.57
C GLY A 160 -7.46 -8.88 -32.26
N ALA A 161 -8.26 -7.96 -31.71
CA ALA A 161 -8.88 -8.10 -30.40
C ALA A 161 -9.54 -9.49 -30.26
N PRO A 162 -9.24 -10.27 -29.21
CA PRO A 162 -10.00 -11.48 -28.98
C PRO A 162 -11.42 -11.03 -28.65
N ALA A 163 -12.38 -11.54 -29.41
CA ALA A 163 -13.76 -11.52 -28.98
C ALA A 163 -13.81 -12.07 -27.55
N CYS A 164 -14.47 -11.38 -26.61
CA CYS A 164 -14.72 -11.93 -25.29
C CYS A 164 -15.68 -13.12 -25.45
N SER A 165 -15.13 -14.31 -25.71
CA SER A 165 -15.88 -15.51 -26.11
C SER A 165 -16.75 -16.11 -25.01
N THR A 166 -16.54 -15.68 -23.76
CA THR A 166 -17.27 -16.10 -22.56
C THR A 166 -17.96 -14.94 -21.85
N CYS A 167 -18.06 -13.77 -22.50
CA CYS A 167 -18.69 -12.60 -21.88
C CYS A 167 -20.15 -12.85 -21.50
N VAL A 168 -20.54 -12.30 -20.35
CA VAL A 168 -21.92 -12.28 -19.86
C VAL A 168 -22.50 -10.89 -20.05
N THR A 169 -23.81 -10.80 -20.25
CA THR A 169 -24.48 -9.51 -20.44
C THR A 169 -24.81 -8.86 -19.11
N PHE A 170 -24.78 -7.52 -19.04
CA PHE A 170 -25.21 -6.79 -17.84
C PHE A 170 -26.64 -7.15 -17.42
N ALA A 171 -27.53 -7.36 -18.41
CA ALA A 171 -28.90 -7.81 -18.17
C ALA A 171 -28.96 -9.16 -17.43
N SER A 172 -28.12 -10.14 -17.81
CA SER A 172 -28.07 -11.46 -17.15
C SER A 172 -27.60 -11.38 -15.69
N LEU A 173 -26.83 -10.34 -15.35
CA LEU A 173 -26.30 -10.08 -14.00
C LEU A 173 -27.18 -9.11 -13.19
N GLY A 174 -28.26 -8.58 -13.77
CA GLY A 174 -29.08 -7.54 -13.14
C GLY A 174 -28.35 -6.22 -12.90
N ILE A 175 -27.33 -5.93 -13.71
CA ILE A 175 -26.56 -4.67 -13.64
C ILE A 175 -27.29 -3.61 -14.48
N PRO A 176 -27.58 -2.42 -13.90
CA PRO A 176 -28.25 -1.36 -14.63
C PRO A 176 -27.34 -0.77 -15.72
N THR A 177 -27.88 -0.61 -16.91
CA THR A 177 -27.24 0.09 -18.03
C THR A 177 -28.02 1.36 -18.37
N SER A 178 -27.35 2.40 -18.85
CA SER A 178 -28.04 3.56 -19.41
C SER A 178 -28.69 3.19 -20.75
N GLY A 179 -29.69 3.95 -21.18
CA GLY A 179 -30.39 3.68 -22.46
C GLY A 179 -29.50 3.86 -23.69
N ASP A 180 -28.38 4.57 -23.53
CA ASP A 180 -27.34 4.85 -24.50
C ASP A 180 -26.05 4.05 -24.25
N ALA A 181 -26.10 3.03 -23.38
CA ALA A 181 -24.91 2.27 -23.04
C ALA A 181 -24.31 1.55 -24.26
N VAL A 182 -22.99 1.68 -24.47
CA VAL A 182 -22.28 0.99 -25.54
C VAL A 182 -21.57 -0.24 -25.01
N GLY A 183 -21.71 -1.37 -25.68
CA GLY A 183 -21.11 -2.64 -25.23
C GLY A 183 -21.82 -3.19 -24.00
N ALA A 184 -22.74 -4.14 -24.19
CA ALA A 184 -23.62 -4.64 -23.13
C ALA A 184 -23.06 -5.85 -22.36
N SER A 185 -21.76 -6.14 -22.50
CA SER A 185 -21.14 -7.36 -22.03
C SER A 185 -19.89 -7.13 -21.21
N ILE A 186 -19.50 -8.13 -20.41
CA ILE A 186 -18.34 -8.07 -19.53
C ILE A 186 -17.77 -9.47 -19.24
N ALA A 187 -16.49 -9.55 -18.86
CA ALA A 187 -15.87 -10.81 -18.47
C ALA A 187 -16.54 -11.36 -17.20
N PRO A 188 -16.84 -12.67 -17.13
CA PRO A 188 -17.62 -13.26 -16.02
C PRO A 188 -17.06 -12.94 -14.62
N TYR A 189 -15.75 -13.07 -14.43
CA TYR A 189 -15.10 -12.81 -13.13
C TYR A 189 -15.20 -11.34 -12.69
N PHE A 190 -15.28 -10.42 -13.65
CA PHE A 190 -15.51 -9.01 -13.37
C PHE A 190 -17.00 -8.75 -13.11
N GLY A 191 -17.87 -9.45 -13.84
CA GLY A 191 -19.32 -9.48 -13.62
C GLY A 191 -19.69 -9.83 -12.17
N ASP A 192 -19.08 -10.87 -11.59
CA ASP A 192 -19.32 -11.26 -10.19
C ASP A 192 -19.03 -10.11 -9.21
N LYS A 193 -17.97 -9.34 -9.45
CA LYS A 193 -17.64 -8.16 -8.65
C LYS A 193 -18.61 -7.01 -8.88
N LEU A 194 -19.06 -6.79 -10.13
CA LEU A 194 -20.09 -5.78 -10.42
C LEU A 194 -21.41 -6.10 -9.72
N VAL A 195 -21.77 -7.37 -9.53
CA VAL A 195 -22.96 -7.75 -8.75
C VAL A 195 -22.81 -7.31 -7.29
N LEU A 196 -21.63 -7.48 -6.70
CA LEU A 196 -21.34 -7.00 -5.33
C LEU A 196 -21.43 -5.48 -5.25
N LEU A 197 -20.85 -4.76 -6.23
CA LEU A 197 -20.98 -3.31 -6.35
C LEU A 197 -22.44 -2.88 -6.43
N ASN A 198 -23.23 -3.50 -7.32
CA ASN A 198 -24.64 -3.19 -7.52
C ASN A 198 -25.45 -3.35 -6.22
N ASN A 199 -25.25 -4.46 -5.52
CA ASN A 199 -25.92 -4.72 -4.25
C ASN A 199 -25.53 -3.68 -3.19
N GLY A 200 -24.24 -3.34 -3.09
CA GLY A 200 -23.75 -2.33 -2.17
C GLY A 200 -24.29 -0.93 -2.47
N LEU A 201 -24.38 -0.54 -3.74
CA LEU A 201 -24.92 0.77 -4.13
C LEU A 201 -26.43 0.85 -3.87
N ARG A 202 -27.17 -0.23 -4.13
CA ARG A 202 -28.60 -0.32 -3.81
C ARG A 202 -28.88 -0.16 -2.32
N LEU A 203 -28.08 -0.81 -1.46
CA LEU A 203 -28.18 -0.66 0.00
C LEU A 203 -27.91 0.77 0.48
N ASN A 204 -27.16 1.55 -0.30
CA ASN A 204 -26.86 2.95 0.00
C ASN A 204 -27.74 3.94 -0.79
N ASN A 205 -28.79 3.44 -1.45
CA ASN A 205 -29.71 4.24 -2.27
C ASN A 205 -29.00 5.08 -3.36
N ILE A 206 -27.94 4.53 -3.94
CA ILE A 206 -27.18 5.15 -5.03
C ILE A 206 -27.62 4.48 -6.34
N ALA A 207 -28.42 5.21 -7.11
CA ALA A 207 -28.74 4.82 -8.48
C ALA A 207 -27.53 5.07 -9.38
N TRP A 208 -27.12 4.01 -10.07
CA TRP A 208 -25.99 4.01 -10.98
C TRP A 208 -26.34 3.23 -12.24
N SER A 209 -25.58 3.45 -13.31
CA SER A 209 -25.73 2.72 -14.56
C SER A 209 -24.42 2.65 -15.31
N VAL A 210 -24.15 1.49 -15.92
CA VAL A 210 -23.06 1.34 -16.89
C VAL A 210 -23.41 2.11 -18.17
N THR A 211 -22.46 2.91 -18.64
CA THR A 211 -22.55 3.65 -19.91
C THR A 211 -21.64 3.08 -20.99
N GLU A 212 -20.57 2.38 -20.61
CA GLU A 212 -19.74 1.64 -21.55
C GLU A 212 -19.18 0.35 -20.97
N GLY A 213 -19.26 -0.73 -21.74
CA GLY A 213 -18.68 -2.03 -21.45
C GLY A 213 -18.03 -2.65 -22.69
N TYR A 214 -18.07 -3.97 -22.80
CA TYR A 214 -17.55 -4.69 -23.97
C TYR A 214 -18.67 -4.98 -24.99
N PRO A 215 -18.42 -4.87 -26.31
CA PRO A 215 -17.24 -4.26 -26.93
C PRO A 215 -17.29 -2.72 -26.85
N PRO A 216 -16.13 -2.05 -26.87
CA PRO A 216 -16.08 -0.59 -26.82
C PRO A 216 -16.65 0.07 -28.08
N SER A 217 -17.09 1.32 -27.92
CA SER A 217 -17.65 2.17 -28.97
C SER A 217 -16.59 2.71 -29.96
N VAL A 218 -15.38 2.98 -29.46
CA VAL A 218 -14.23 3.47 -30.23
C VAL A 218 -12.95 2.74 -29.82
N THR A 219 -11.85 2.97 -30.53
CA THR A 219 -10.53 2.44 -30.14
C THR A 219 -10.02 3.18 -28.89
N HIS A 220 -10.46 2.77 -27.70
CA HIS A 220 -10.02 3.38 -26.44
C HIS A 220 -8.56 3.03 -26.14
N VAL A 221 -7.89 3.93 -25.43
CA VAL A 221 -6.49 3.79 -24.96
C VAL A 221 -6.38 2.73 -23.86
N SER A 222 -7.48 2.43 -23.15
CA SER A 222 -7.51 1.50 -22.03
C SER A 222 -7.66 0.05 -22.51
N ALA A 223 -6.59 -0.73 -22.37
CA ALA A 223 -6.55 -2.15 -22.76
C ALA A 223 -7.67 -3.01 -22.13
N CYS A 224 -8.26 -2.57 -21.01
CA CYS A 224 -9.29 -3.30 -20.28
C CYS A 224 -10.67 -3.33 -20.98
N HIS A 225 -11.02 -2.30 -21.77
CA HIS A 225 -12.28 -2.30 -22.53
C HIS A 225 -12.24 -3.34 -23.64
N ASN A 226 -11.06 -3.66 -24.17
CA ASN A 226 -10.87 -4.68 -25.19
C ASN A 226 -10.97 -6.12 -24.65
N SER A 227 -10.91 -6.30 -23.33
CA SER A 227 -11.02 -7.61 -22.66
C SER A 227 -12.29 -7.75 -21.81
N GLY A 228 -13.12 -6.71 -21.73
CA GLY A 228 -14.31 -6.68 -20.88
C GLY A 228 -13.96 -6.74 -19.39
N THR A 229 -12.89 -6.07 -18.98
CA THR A 229 -12.36 -6.09 -17.61
C THR A 229 -12.48 -4.76 -16.91
N CYS A 230 -13.21 -3.82 -17.51
CA CYS A 230 -13.59 -2.55 -16.93
C CYS A 230 -14.89 -2.06 -17.54
N VAL A 231 -15.53 -1.10 -16.86
CA VAL A 231 -16.73 -0.41 -17.33
C VAL A 231 -16.61 1.08 -17.04
N ASP A 232 -17.21 1.88 -17.91
CA ASP A 232 -17.54 3.26 -17.60
C ASP A 232 -18.97 3.32 -17.08
N ALA A 233 -19.17 4.08 -16.01
CA ALA A 233 -20.44 4.16 -15.33
C ALA A 233 -20.74 5.57 -14.83
N ASN A 234 -22.02 5.85 -14.66
CA ASN A 234 -22.50 7.10 -14.07
C ASN A 234 -23.39 6.83 -12.86
N ILE A 235 -23.51 7.83 -12.00
CA ILE A 235 -24.48 7.86 -10.91
C ILE A 235 -25.48 8.97 -11.16
N ALA A 236 -26.75 8.73 -10.82
CA ALA A 236 -27.83 9.67 -11.13
C ALA A 236 -27.67 11.03 -10.41
N ASN A 237 -27.06 11.03 -9.22
CA ASN A 237 -26.77 12.24 -8.45
C ASN A 237 -25.30 12.23 -8.00
N PRO A 238 -24.37 12.82 -8.77
CA PRO A 238 -22.94 12.85 -8.48
C PRO A 238 -22.56 13.90 -7.42
N SER A 239 -23.21 13.86 -6.26
CA SER A 239 -22.77 14.64 -5.09
C SER A 239 -21.44 14.12 -4.55
N ALA A 240 -20.68 14.96 -3.85
CA ALA A 240 -19.40 14.54 -3.27
C ALA A 240 -19.53 13.33 -2.33
N ALA A 241 -20.61 13.28 -1.56
CA ALA A 241 -20.94 12.14 -0.70
C ALA A 241 -21.17 10.86 -1.51
N ASN A 242 -21.96 10.93 -2.58
CA ASN A 242 -22.25 9.78 -3.42
C ASN A 242 -21.01 9.30 -4.20
N ILE A 243 -20.16 10.23 -4.64
CA ILE A 243 -18.92 9.88 -5.33
C ILE A 243 -17.96 9.12 -4.40
N ASN A 244 -17.72 9.65 -3.20
CA ASN A 244 -16.90 8.98 -2.18
C ASN A 244 -17.50 7.63 -1.76
N LYS A 245 -18.84 7.56 -1.66
CA LYS A 245 -19.53 6.33 -1.28
C LYS A 245 -19.43 5.26 -2.37
N PHE A 246 -19.59 5.64 -3.63
CA PHE A 246 -19.40 4.75 -4.77
C PHE A 246 -18.02 4.11 -4.73
N PHE A 247 -16.97 4.92 -4.54
CA PHE A 247 -15.59 4.42 -4.41
C PHE A 247 -15.44 3.42 -3.26
N THR A 248 -16.00 3.71 -2.09
CA THR A 248 -15.91 2.82 -0.93
C THR A 248 -16.63 1.48 -1.17
N VAL A 249 -17.78 1.52 -1.83
CA VAL A 249 -18.53 0.31 -2.18
C VAL A 249 -17.78 -0.51 -3.24
N ALA A 250 -17.21 0.15 -4.25
CA ALA A 250 -16.37 -0.50 -5.27
C ALA A 250 -15.14 -1.18 -4.64
N ALA A 251 -14.45 -0.49 -3.73
CA ALA A 251 -13.32 -1.08 -3.01
C ALA A 251 -13.76 -2.33 -2.19
N GLY A 252 -14.94 -2.29 -1.56
CA GLY A 252 -15.52 -3.44 -0.87
C GLY A 252 -15.87 -4.62 -1.79
N ALA A 253 -16.15 -4.35 -3.07
CA ALA A 253 -16.35 -5.35 -4.12
C ALA A 253 -15.03 -5.80 -4.80
N ASN A 254 -13.87 -5.39 -4.26
CA ASN A 254 -12.55 -5.63 -4.86
C ASN A 254 -12.43 -5.08 -6.30
N LEU A 255 -13.00 -3.90 -6.51
CA LEU A 255 -12.93 -3.10 -7.73
C LEU A 255 -12.18 -1.79 -7.44
N ALA A 256 -11.35 -1.37 -8.38
CA ALA A 256 -10.71 -0.06 -8.38
C ALA A 256 -11.56 0.90 -9.23
N ALA A 257 -12.25 1.83 -8.57
CA ALA A 257 -12.98 2.90 -9.23
C ALA A 257 -12.18 4.21 -9.21
N SER A 258 -12.23 4.96 -10.29
CA SER A 258 -11.80 6.37 -10.33
C SER A 258 -12.89 7.23 -10.96
N TYR A 259 -13.08 8.43 -10.44
CA TYR A 259 -13.97 9.42 -11.02
C TYR A 259 -13.17 10.32 -11.95
N GLU A 260 -13.41 10.20 -13.25
CA GLU A 260 -12.71 10.95 -14.27
C GLU A 260 -13.42 12.28 -14.53
N VAL A 261 -12.64 13.35 -14.69
CA VAL A 261 -13.12 14.68 -15.06
C VAL A 261 -12.25 15.27 -16.17
N LEU A 262 -12.80 16.19 -16.94
CA LEU A 262 -12.13 16.70 -18.14
C LEU A 262 -10.95 17.64 -17.84
N THR A 263 -11.01 18.36 -16.71
CA THR A 263 -10.06 19.44 -16.42
C THR A 263 -9.61 19.43 -14.97
N ASP A 264 -8.42 19.98 -14.71
CA ASP A 264 -7.93 20.22 -13.36
C ASP A 264 -8.84 21.16 -12.56
N ALA A 265 -9.45 22.15 -13.22
CA ALA A 265 -10.42 23.03 -12.58
C ALA A 265 -11.63 22.26 -12.03
N ALA A 266 -12.19 21.35 -12.82
CA ALA A 266 -13.29 20.48 -12.38
C ALA A 266 -12.86 19.56 -11.22
N ARG A 267 -11.63 19.04 -11.28
CA ARG A 267 -11.04 18.25 -10.18
C ARG A 267 -10.96 19.07 -8.89
N GLN A 268 -10.49 20.31 -8.95
CA GLN A 268 -10.40 21.16 -7.76
C GLN A 268 -11.77 21.51 -7.19
N THR A 269 -12.78 21.74 -8.04
CA THR A 269 -14.16 21.95 -7.59
C THR A 269 -14.68 20.76 -6.78
N LEU A 270 -14.42 19.52 -7.23
CA LEU A 270 -14.81 18.32 -6.51
C LEU A 270 -14.06 18.13 -5.19
N ILE A 271 -12.76 18.45 -5.16
CA ILE A 271 -11.96 18.42 -3.93
C ILE A 271 -12.53 19.41 -2.92
N ASN A 272 -12.83 20.64 -3.35
CA ASN A 272 -13.44 21.66 -2.50
C ASN A 272 -14.85 21.27 -2.03
N ALA A 273 -15.58 20.49 -2.84
CA ALA A 273 -16.86 19.91 -2.47
C ALA A 273 -16.75 18.69 -1.51
N GLY A 274 -15.54 18.22 -1.21
CA GLY A 274 -15.27 17.14 -0.25
C GLY A 274 -15.03 15.76 -0.88
N VAL A 275 -14.79 15.66 -2.19
CA VAL A 275 -14.41 14.40 -2.83
C VAL A 275 -12.94 14.07 -2.51
N ASN A 276 -12.66 12.80 -2.21
CA ASN A 276 -11.30 12.35 -1.92
C ASN A 276 -10.37 12.60 -3.15
N PRO A 277 -9.28 13.35 -3.01
CA PRO A 277 -8.40 13.68 -4.14
C PRO A 277 -7.73 12.46 -4.77
N LEU A 278 -7.61 11.33 -4.05
CA LEU A 278 -7.00 10.09 -4.54
C LEU A 278 -7.88 9.33 -5.54
N ILE A 279 -9.18 9.60 -5.56
CA ILE A 279 -10.14 8.87 -6.40
C ILE A 279 -10.46 9.59 -7.70
N ILE A 280 -10.01 10.85 -7.86
CA ILE A 280 -10.27 11.67 -9.05
C ILE A 280 -9.13 11.53 -10.04
N ARG A 281 -9.44 11.44 -11.34
CA ARG A 281 -8.45 11.48 -12.44
C ARG A 281 -8.84 12.57 -13.44
N VAL A 282 -7.85 13.21 -14.04
CA VAL A 282 -8.09 14.14 -15.15
C VAL A 282 -7.90 13.38 -16.45
N ASN A 283 -8.96 13.29 -17.24
CA ASN A 283 -8.97 12.69 -18.56
C ASN A 283 -9.59 13.69 -19.54
N ALA A 284 -8.74 14.46 -20.21
CA ALA A 284 -9.18 15.47 -21.18
C ALA A 284 -9.81 14.87 -22.45
N ALA A 285 -9.65 13.56 -22.68
CA ALA A 285 -10.24 12.86 -23.81
C ALA A 285 -11.64 12.28 -23.50
N ALA A 286 -12.11 12.37 -22.26
CA ALA A 286 -13.44 11.93 -21.87
C ALA A 286 -14.53 12.87 -22.43
N SER A 287 -15.68 12.31 -22.77
CA SER A 287 -16.86 13.06 -23.22
C SER A 287 -17.60 13.78 -22.08
N GLY A 288 -17.38 13.35 -20.85
CA GLY A 288 -17.96 13.94 -19.64
C GLY A 288 -17.42 13.29 -18.36
N PRO A 289 -17.74 13.84 -17.18
CA PRO A 289 -17.41 13.20 -15.92
C PRO A 289 -18.10 11.84 -15.78
N HIS A 290 -17.35 10.81 -15.40
CA HIS A 290 -17.86 9.45 -15.23
C HIS A 290 -16.96 8.65 -14.30
N PHE A 291 -17.42 7.49 -13.85
CA PHE A 291 -16.58 6.50 -13.19
C PHE A 291 -15.95 5.58 -14.22
N HIS A 292 -14.65 5.38 -14.11
CA HIS A 292 -13.94 4.28 -14.72
C HIS A 292 -13.68 3.21 -13.66
N VAL A 293 -14.17 1.98 -13.86
CA VAL A 293 -14.14 0.89 -12.85
C VAL A 293 -13.41 -0.32 -13.42
N LYS A 294 -12.40 -0.84 -12.71
CA LYS A 294 -11.55 -1.99 -13.12
C LYS A 294 -11.25 -2.97 -11.98
#